data_AF-A0A1V1TQ42-F1
#
_entry.id   AF-A0A1V1TQ42-F1
#
_cell.length_a   1.000
_cell.length_b   1.000
_cell.length_c   1.000
_cell.angle_alpha   90.00
_cell.angle_beta   90.00
_cell.angle_gamma   90.00
#
_symmetry.space_group_name_H-M   'P 1'
#
loop_
_entity.id
_entity.type
_entity.pdbx_description
1 polymer ?
#
loop_
_entity_poly.entity_id
_entity_poly.type
_entity_poly.pdbx_seq_one_letter_code
_entity_poly.pdbx_strand_id
1 'polypeptide(L)' 'MVQHHGFSQYLRLKLLVVLLRALVRFASADKIRRDKALAPPDVEHERIKIPSREPGRYILADLYYPPGF' A
#
# COMPACT_ATOMS: atom_id res chain seq x y z
N MET A 1 17.04 -22.50 31.66
CA MET A 1 17.60 -21.14 31.78
C MET A 1 16.46 -20.15 31.70
N VAL A 2 16.01 -19.62 32.84
CA VAL A 2 14.92 -18.63 32.88
C VAL A 2 15.50 -17.29 32.48
N GLN A 3 15.32 -16.91 31.22
CA GLN A 3 15.72 -15.58 30.75
C GLN A 3 14.76 -14.56 31.37
N HIS A 4 15.24 -13.83 32.37
CA HIS A 4 14.56 -12.63 32.87
C HIS A 4 14.57 -11.58 31.76
N HIS A 5 13.54 -11.61 30.91
CA HIS A 5 13.31 -10.60 29.89
C HIS A 5 12.99 -9.29 30.62
N GLY A 6 14.03 -8.53 30.95
CA GLY A 6 13.89 -7.25 31.64
C GLY A 6 13.06 -6.29 30.79
N PHE A 7 12.30 -5.41 31.45
CA PHE A 7 11.52 -4.36 30.80
C PHE A 7 12.36 -3.56 29.78
N SER A 8 13.65 -3.35 30.05
CA SER A 8 14.59 -2.69 29.15
C SER A 8 14.86 -3.47 27.86
N GLN A 9 14.96 -4.81 27.94
CA GLN A 9 15.14 -5.67 26.77
C GLN A 9 13.86 -5.68 25.92
N TYR A 10 12.70 -5.79 26.56
CA TYR A 10 11.41 -5.66 25.89
C TYR A 10 11.27 -4.31 25.16
N LEU A 11 11.62 -3.21 25.84
CA LEU A 11 11.53 -1.86 25.27
C LEU A 11 12.45 -1.69 24.07
N ARG A 12 13.69 -2.19 24.14
CA ARG A 12 14.65 -2.17 23.03
C ARG A 12 14.14 -2.96 21.82
N LEU A 13 13.64 -4.17 22.04
CA LEU A 13 13.04 -5.00 20.98
C LEU A 13 11.81 -4.32 20.37
N LYS A 14 10.94 -3.75 21.20
CA LYS A 14 9.75 -3.04 20.75
C LYS A 14 10.12 -1.82 19.90
N LEU A 15 11.10 -1.03 20.34
CA LEU A 15 11.61 0.11 19.57
C LEU A 15 12.19 -0.32 18.22
N LEU A 16 13.02 -1.36 18.18
CA LEU A 16 13.57 -1.90 16.94
C LEU A 16 12.46 -2.34 15.97
N VAL A 17 11.45 -3.08 16.45
CA VAL A 17 10.33 -3.55 15.62
C VAL A 17 9.48 -2.38 15.11
N VAL A 18 9.22 -1.38 15.95
CA VAL A 18 8.46 -0.17 15.55
C VAL A 18 9.23 0.62 14.51
N LEU A 19 10.54 0.81 14.68
CA LEU A 19 11.40 1.47 13.70
C LEU A 19 11.43 0.73 12.36
N LEU A 20 11.57 -0.60 12.39
CA LEU A 20 11.53 -1.42 11.18
C LEU A 20 10.18 -1.27 10.44
N ARG A 21 9.06 -1.32 11.17
CA ARG A 21 7.72 -1.11 10.58
C ARG A 21 7.58 0.28 9.96
N ALA A 22 8.10 1.31 10.63
CA ALA A 22 8.09 2.68 10.10
C ALA A 22 8.89 2.75 8.79
N LEU A 23 10.12 2.24 8.77
CA LEU A 23 10.97 2.21 7.56
C LEU A 23 10.29 1.49 6.41
N VAL A 24 9.70 0.32 6.65
CA VAL A 24 8.97 -0.44 5.61
C VAL A 24 7.79 0.36 5.07
N ARG A 25 7.03 1.05 5.95
CA ARG A 25 5.89 1.86 5.53
C ARG A 25 6.32 3.07 4.69
N PHE A 26 7.39 3.75 5.07
CA PHE A 26 7.94 4.87 4.29
C PHE A 26 8.54 4.42 2.97
N ALA A 27 9.31 3.32 2.95
CA ALA A 27 9.85 2.75 1.72
C ALA A 27 8.74 2.29 0.75
N SER A 28 7.65 1.73 1.27
CA SER A 28 6.48 1.34 0.47
C SER A 28 5.74 2.56 -0.08
N ALA A 29 5.63 3.65 0.70
CA ALA A 29 5.04 4.91 0.24
C ALA A 29 5.87 5.54 -0.88
N ASP A 30 7.21 5.48 -0.80
CA ASP A 30 8.10 5.95 -1.87
C ASP A 30 7.98 5.09 -3.13
N LYS A 31 7.76 3.78 -3.01
CA LYS A 31 7.49 2.92 -4.17
C LYS A 31 6.21 3.35 -4.89
N ILE A 32 5.11 3.57 -4.15
CA ILE A 32 3.84 4.06 -4.71
C ILE A 32 4.01 5.43 -5.37
N ARG A 33 4.79 6.34 -4.76
CA ARG A 33 5.11 7.65 -5.37
C ARG A 33 5.89 7.52 -6.67
N ARG A 34 6.87 6.62 -6.74
CA ARG A 34 7.64 6.38 -7.97
C ARG A 34 6.78 5.78 -9.08
N ASP A 35 5.93 4.80 -8.74
CA ASP A 35 5.00 4.19 -9.71
C ASP A 35 4.04 5.26 -10.26
N LYS A 36 3.56 6.18 -9.41
CA LYS A 36 2.75 7.32 -9.83
C LYS A 36 3.53 8.35 -10.67
N ALA A 37 4.83 8.53 -10.44
CA ALA A 37 5.68 9.41 -11.23
C ALA A 37 6.02 8.84 -12.62
N LEU A 38 5.96 7.52 -12.79
CA LEU A 38 6.12 6.83 -14.07
C LEU A 38 4.81 6.80 -14.87
N ALA A 39 3.66 6.97 -14.23
CA ALA A 39 2.39 7.13 -14.91
C ALA A 39 2.36 8.49 -15.64
N PRO A 40 1.87 8.57 -16.89
CA PRO A 40 1.73 9.84 -17.57
C PRO A 40 0.77 10.75 -16.77
N PRO A 41 1.09 12.05 -16.62
CA PRO A 41 0.36 12.96 -15.73
C PRO A 41 -1.11 13.17 -16.12
N ASP A 42 -1.47 12.93 -17.38
CA ASP A 42 -2.77 13.31 -17.97
C ASP A 42 -3.56 12.11 -18.53
N VAL A 43 -3.41 10.91 -17.96
CA VAL A 43 -4.32 9.81 -18.32
C VAL A 43 -5.63 9.97 -17.55
N GLU A 44 -6.64 10.52 -18.23
CA GLU A 44 -8.01 10.50 -17.73
C GLU A 44 -8.41 9.04 -17.46
N HIS A 45 -8.85 8.79 -16.23
CA HIS A 45 -9.35 7.48 -15.83
C HIS A 45 -10.78 7.61 -15.34
N GLU A 46 -11.62 6.68 -15.78
CA GLU A 46 -13.01 6.60 -15.35
C GLU A 46 -13.17 5.44 -14.38
N ARG A 47 -13.75 5.70 -13.20
CA ARG A 47 -14.04 4.65 -12.24
C ARG A 47 -15.36 3.97 -12.60
N ILE A 48 -15.28 2.73 -13.07
CA ILE A 48 -16.42 1.94 -13.52
C ILE A 48 -16.79 0.84 -12.52
N LYS A 49 -18.07 0.45 -12.54
CA LYS A 49 -18.60 -0.69 -11.77
C LYS A 49 -18.89 -1.84 -12.72
N ILE A 50 -18.05 -2.86 -12.70
CA ILE A 50 -18.24 -4.07 -13.51
C ILE A 50 -19.12 -5.04 -12.72
N PRO A 51 -20.24 -5.52 -13.27
CA PRO A 51 -21.09 -6.49 -12.59
C PRO A 51 -20.33 -7.80 -12.34
N SER A 52 -20.37 -8.29 -11.11
CA SER A 52 -19.82 -9.61 -10.77
C SER A 52 -20.82 -10.72 -11.10
N ARG A 53 -20.34 -11.97 -11.12
CA ARG A 53 -21.20 -13.16 -11.19
C ARG A 53 -22.09 -13.32 -9.95
N GLU A 54 -21.66 -12.77 -8.82
CA GLU A 54 -22.42 -12.74 -7.57
C GLU A 54 -23.43 -11.59 -7.59
N PRO A 55 -24.73 -11.85 -7.42
CA PRO A 55 -25.75 -10.80 -7.37
C PRO A 55 -25.46 -9.75 -6.31
N GLY A 56 -25.55 -8.47 -6.67
CA GLY A 56 -25.32 -7.35 -5.75
C GLY A 56 -23.84 -7.00 -5.52
N ARG A 57 -22.89 -7.76 -6.08
CA ARG A 57 -21.47 -7.44 -6.01
C ARG A 57 -20.99 -6.77 -7.29
N TYR A 58 -20.26 -5.67 -7.12
CA TYR A 58 -19.61 -4.96 -8.21
C TYR A 58 -18.09 -5.01 -8.02
N ILE A 59 -17.37 -5.17 -9.12
CA ILE A 59 -15.93 -4.99 -9.17
C ILE A 59 -15.67 -3.53 -9.52
N LEU A 60 -14.97 -2.83 -8.63
CA LEU A 60 -14.50 -1.47 -8.90
C LEU A 60 -13.21 -1.56 -9.71
N ALA A 61 -13.21 -0.95 -10.89
CA ALA A 61 -12.03 -0.87 -11.75
C ALA A 61 -11.84 0.58 -12.22
N ASP A 62 -10.59 0.98 -12.37
CA ASP A 62 -10.22 2.25 -12.99
C ASP A 62 -9.91 1.95 -14.47
N LEU A 63 -10.70 2.50 -15.39
CA LEU A 63 -10.55 2.34 -16.83
C LEU A 63 -9.66 3.46 -17.37
N TYR A 64 -8.60 3.10 -18.08
CA TYR A 64 -7.65 4.05 -18.66
C TYR A 64 -7.84 4.12 -20.17
N TYR A 65 -7.99 5.34 -20.71
CA TYR A 65 -8.03 5.57 -22.15
C TYR A 65 -6.65 6.03 -22.64
N PRO A 66 -6.14 5.49 -23.76
CA PRO A 66 -4.94 6.02 -24.39
C PRO A 66 -5.24 7.40 -25.00
N PRO A 67 -4.25 8.31 -25.06
CA PRO A 67 -4.45 9.63 -25.64
C PRO A 67 -4.77 9.53 -27.14
N GLY A 68 -5.89 10.13 -27.58
CA GLY A 68 -6.28 10.22 -29.00
C GLY A 68 -7.48 9.37 -29.44
N PHE A 69 -8.29 8.86 -28.51
CA PHE A 69 -9.63 8.30 -28.80
C PHE A 69 -10.74 9.35 -28.71
#